data_AF-A0A7C6NCN5-F1
#
_entry.id   AF-A0A7C6NCN5-F1
#
_cell.length_a   1.000
_cell.length_b   1.000
_cell.length_c   1.000
_cell.angle_alpha   90.00
_cell.angle_beta   90.00
_cell.angle_gamma   90.00
#
_symmetry.space_group_name_H-M   'P 1'
#
loop_
_entity.id
_entity.type
_entity.pdbx_description
1 polymer ?
#
loop_
_entity_poly.entity_id
_entity_poly.type
_entity_poly.pdbx_seq_one_letter_code
_entity_poly.pdbx_strand_id
1 'polypeptide(L)'
;MLYNQKGYALIIVLMMTIVLFFIGSAALTMGGSVRKTAVLETEQKKAHYIAEAGIEKAVDKAKRESAWVESLVLNSEYNLVPDVIPAGYADGNLVHVKVRKEFYNDSKTTLCIESKGQYRDVYREIRVKVDLG
;
A
#
# COMPACT_ATOMS: atom_id res chain seq x y z
N MET A 1 51.63 -42.77 21.28
CA MET A 1 50.15 -42.76 21.29
C MET A 1 49.52 -41.39 20.94
N LEU A 2 50.17 -40.54 20.13
CA LEU A 2 49.62 -39.22 19.73
C LEU A 2 49.19 -39.11 18.26
N TYR A 3 49.38 -40.17 17.45
CA TYR A 3 49.08 -40.12 16.02
C TYR A 3 47.56 -40.08 15.73
N ASN A 4 46.74 -40.61 16.63
CA ASN A 4 45.29 -40.76 16.41
C ASN A 4 44.47 -39.50 16.76
N GLN A 5 45.01 -38.53 17.52
CA GLN A 5 44.26 -37.32 17.90
C GLN A 5 44.16 -36.28 16.78
N LYS A 6 45.09 -36.28 15.81
CA LYS A 6 45.09 -35.34 14.68
C LYS A 6 43.91 -35.56 13.73
N GLY A 7 43.46 -36.81 13.56
CA GLY A 7 42.29 -37.16 12.74
C GLY A 7 40.97 -36.67 13.35
N TYR A 8 40.80 -36.81 14.67
CA TYR A 8 39.63 -36.30 15.39
C TYR A 8 39.56 -34.77 15.37
N ALA A 9 40.70 -34.08 15.49
CA ALA A 9 40.75 -32.62 15.37
C ALA A 9 40.28 -32.13 13.99
N LEU A 10 40.69 -32.81 12.92
CA LEU A 10 40.24 -32.50 11.55
C LEU A 10 38.72 -32.69 11.39
N ILE A 11 38.17 -33.78 11.93
CA ILE A 11 36.72 -34.06 11.87
C ILE A 11 35.93 -32.98 12.63
N ILE A 12 36.39 -32.57 13.80
CA ILE A 12 35.73 -31.51 14.59
C ILE A 12 35.74 -30.19 13.83
N VAL A 13 36.87 -29.80 13.25
CA VAL A 13 36.97 -28.58 12.43
C VAL A 13 36.04 -28.66 11.23
N LEU A 14 36.00 -29.80 10.53
CA LEU A 14 35.10 -30.02 9.41
C LEU A 14 33.63 -29.87 9.83
N MET A 15 33.21 -30.52 10.91
CA MET A 15 31.83 -30.40 11.42
C MET A 15 31.51 -28.95 11.81
N MET A 16 32.43 -28.26 12.47
CA MET A 16 32.24 -26.87 12.87
C MET A 16 32.13 -25.94 11.65
N THR A 17 32.93 -26.16 10.61
CA THR A 17 32.81 -25.39 9.36
C THR A 17 31.47 -25.64 8.66
N ILE A 18 30.99 -26.89 8.61
CA ILE A 18 29.69 -27.24 8.04
C ILE A 18 28.57 -26.51 8.79
N VAL A 19 28.60 -26.52 10.12
CA VAL A 19 27.62 -25.79 10.95
C VAL A 19 27.66 -24.29 10.67
N LEU A 20 28.86 -23.69 10.59
CA LEU A 20 29.00 -22.26 10.26
C LEU A 20 28.45 -21.94 8.87
N PHE A 21 28.65 -22.81 7.88
CA PHE A 21 28.09 -22.65 6.54
C PHE A 21 26.56 -22.69 6.54
N PHE A 22 25.96 -23.61 7.30
CA PHE A 22 24.50 -23.68 7.44
C PHE A 22 23.93 -22.43 8.11
N ILE A 23 24.54 -21.97 9.21
CA ILE A 23 24.11 -20.76 9.91
C ILE A 23 24.25 -19.52 9.02
N GLY A 24 25.40 -19.38 8.33
CA GLY A 24 25.64 -18.26 7.42
C GLY A 24 24.66 -18.23 6.24
N SER A 25 24.34 -19.39 5.67
CA SER A 25 23.36 -19.50 4.58
C SER A 25 21.95 -19.15 5.03
N ALA A 26 21.56 -19.59 6.23
CA ALA A 26 20.28 -19.23 6.83
C ALA A 26 20.19 -17.71 7.09
N ALA A 27 21.24 -17.12 7.68
CA ALA A 27 21.30 -15.68 7.93
C ALA A 27 21.21 -14.85 6.64
N LEU A 28 21.91 -15.28 5.58
CA LEU A 28 21.87 -14.61 4.27
C LEU A 28 20.47 -14.69 3.65
N THR A 29 19.82 -15.85 3.75
CA THR A 29 18.45 -16.06 3.26
C THR A 29 17.46 -15.17 4.00
N MET A 30 17.56 -15.10 5.34
CA MET A 30 16.74 -14.20 6.15
C MET A 30 16.98 -12.74 5.77
N GLY A 31 18.22 -12.29 5.67
CA GLY A 31 18.56 -10.92 5.28
C GLY A 31 18.01 -10.55 3.89
N GLY A 32 18.10 -11.47 2.93
CA GLY A 32 17.52 -11.29 1.61
C GLY A 32 15.99 -11.16 1.64
N SER A 33 15.32 -11.97 2.48
CA SER A 33 13.87 -11.90 2.65
C SER A 33 13.42 -10.58 3.29
N VAL A 34 14.10 -10.13 4.35
CA VAL A 34 13.82 -8.87 5.03
C VAL A 34 13.92 -7.69 4.07
N ARG A 35 14.96 -7.66 3.22
CA ARG A 35 15.12 -6.61 2.23
C ARG A 35 13.96 -6.58 1.22
N LYS A 36 13.53 -7.74 0.71
CA LYS A 36 12.39 -7.83 -0.21
C LYS A 36 11.10 -7.34 0.44
N THR A 37 10.85 -7.75 1.68
CA THR A 37 9.69 -7.30 2.45
C THR A 37 9.71 -5.80 2.66
N ALA A 38 10.84 -5.22 3.07
CA ALA A 38 10.96 -3.78 3.31
C ALA A 38 10.69 -2.95 2.04
N VAL A 39 11.15 -3.41 0.87
CA VAL A 39 10.86 -2.77 -0.41
C VAL A 39 9.36 -2.81 -0.70
N LEU A 40 8.74 -3.99 -0.56
CA LEU A 40 7.32 -4.18 -0.82
C LEU A 40 6.43 -3.37 0.14
N GLU A 41 6.80 -3.29 1.43
CA GLU A 41 6.13 -2.42 2.40
C GLU A 41 6.23 -0.94 2.01
N THR A 42 7.39 -0.51 1.53
CA THR A 42 7.59 0.87 1.06
C THR A 42 6.71 1.17 -0.15
N GLU A 43 6.64 0.25 -1.11
CA GLU A 43 5.79 0.40 -2.30
C GLU A 43 4.30 0.38 -1.96
N GLN A 44 3.88 -0.49 -1.03
CA GLN A 44 2.51 -0.50 -0.49
C GLN A 44 2.16 0.81 0.20
N LYS A 45 3.09 1.37 0.99
CA LYS A 45 2.87 2.66 1.67
C LYS A 45 2.73 3.80 0.66
N LYS A 46 3.53 3.81 -0.41
CA LYS A 46 3.38 4.79 -1.49
C LYS A 46 2.04 4.66 -2.22
N ALA A 47 1.63 3.45 -2.59
CA ALA A 47 0.32 3.22 -3.20
C ALA A 47 -0.84 3.67 -2.29
N HIS A 48 -0.69 3.46 -0.98
CA HIS A 48 -1.65 3.93 0.02
C HIS A 48 -1.73 5.46 0.08
N TYR A 49 -0.60 6.18 0.11
CA TYR A 49 -0.59 7.64 0.07
C TYR A 49 -1.20 8.22 -1.21
N ILE A 50 -0.98 7.55 -2.34
CA ILE A 50 -1.63 7.95 -3.61
C ILE A 50 -3.15 7.79 -3.48
N ALA A 51 -3.62 6.67 -2.94
CA ALA A 51 -5.04 6.46 -2.69
C ALA A 51 -5.63 7.52 -1.74
N GLU A 52 -4.92 7.85 -0.66
CA GLU A 52 -5.32 8.86 0.33
C GLU A 52 -5.45 10.25 -0.30
N ALA A 53 -4.50 10.65 -1.14
CA ALA A 53 -4.57 11.91 -1.88
C ALA A 53 -5.80 11.98 -2.81
N GLY A 54 -6.22 10.85 -3.38
CA GLY A 54 -7.47 10.77 -4.14
C GLY A 54 -8.71 11.05 -3.28
N ILE A 55 -8.74 10.54 -2.05
CA ILE A 55 -9.79 10.85 -1.08
C ILE A 55 -9.77 12.34 -0.73
N GLU A 56 -8.61 12.90 -0.39
CA GLU A 56 -8.49 14.31 -0.01
C GLU A 56 -8.95 15.25 -1.11
N LYS A 57 -8.56 14.99 -2.36
CA LYS A 57 -9.02 15.77 -3.53
C LYS A 57 -10.53 15.67 -3.75
N ALA A 58 -11.11 14.48 -3.57
CA ALA A 58 -12.55 14.30 -3.68
C ALA A 58 -13.30 15.05 -2.57
N VAL A 59 -12.78 15.03 -1.34
CA VAL A 59 -13.35 15.77 -0.21
C VAL A 59 -13.21 17.28 -0.41
N ASP A 60 -12.06 17.76 -0.87
CA ASP A 60 -11.83 19.18 -1.14
C ASP A 60 -12.79 19.68 -2.23
N LYS A 61 -12.98 18.91 -3.32
CA LYS A 61 -14.00 19.23 -4.33
C LYS A 61 -15.40 19.27 -3.73
N ALA A 62 -15.78 18.25 -2.96
CA ALA A 62 -17.09 18.17 -2.36
C ALA A 62 -17.39 19.35 -1.40
N LYS A 63 -16.37 19.85 -0.70
CA LYS A 63 -16.47 21.01 0.20
C LYS A 63 -16.50 22.35 -0.53
N ARG A 64 -15.76 22.49 -1.64
CA ARG A 64 -15.73 23.74 -2.42
C ARG A 64 -16.94 23.90 -3.33
N GLU A 65 -17.48 22.80 -3.83
CA GLU A 65 -18.56 22.79 -4.82
C GLU A 65 -19.81 22.10 -4.25
N SER A 66 -20.50 22.75 -3.31
CA SER A 66 -21.76 22.21 -2.73
C SER A 66 -22.80 21.88 -3.80
N ALA A 67 -22.90 22.71 -4.85
CA ALA A 67 -23.80 22.46 -5.99
C ALA A 67 -23.47 21.16 -6.75
N TRP A 68 -22.18 20.78 -6.83
CA TRP A 68 -21.79 19.49 -7.42
C TRP A 68 -22.32 18.34 -6.57
N VAL A 69 -22.20 18.43 -5.24
CA VAL A 69 -22.72 17.42 -4.30
C VAL A 69 -24.25 17.31 -4.36
N GLU A 70 -24.95 18.44 -4.53
CA GLU A 70 -26.40 18.48 -4.74
C GLU A 70 -26.80 17.79 -6.05
N SER A 71 -26.05 18.01 -7.13
CA SER A 71 -26.30 17.42 -8.45
C SER A 71 -26.09 15.90 -8.51
N LEU A 72 -25.38 15.30 -7.55
CA LEU A 72 -25.15 13.86 -7.51
C LEU A 72 -26.45 13.10 -7.21
N VAL A 73 -26.76 12.14 -8.08
CA VAL A 73 -27.86 11.20 -7.89
C VAL A 73 -27.55 10.25 -6.73
N LEU A 74 -28.53 10.05 -5.84
CA LEU A 74 -28.41 9.16 -4.68
C LEU A 74 -28.05 7.73 -5.14
N ASN A 75 -27.08 7.12 -4.45
CA ASN A 75 -26.53 5.79 -4.72
C ASN A 75 -25.89 5.60 -6.11
N SER A 76 -25.69 6.65 -6.89
CA SER A 76 -24.92 6.60 -8.13
C SER A 76 -23.43 6.74 -7.85
N GLU A 77 -22.62 5.99 -8.60
CA GLU A 77 -21.16 6.07 -8.52
C GLU A 77 -20.63 7.02 -9.60
N TYR A 78 -19.79 7.97 -9.20
CA TYR A 78 -19.14 8.92 -10.10
C TYR A 78 -17.63 8.82 -9.95
N ASN A 79 -16.92 8.53 -11.05
CA ASN A 79 -15.46 8.48 -11.04
C ASN A 79 -14.88 9.86 -11.39
N LEU A 80 -14.01 10.39 -10.54
CA LEU A 80 -13.35 11.67 -10.72
C LEU A 80 -12.09 11.58 -11.59
N VAL A 81 -11.59 10.39 -11.86
CA VAL A 81 -10.38 10.16 -12.67
C VAL A 81 -10.79 9.62 -14.05
N PRO A 82 -10.23 10.13 -15.16
CA PRO A 82 -9.20 11.17 -15.25
C PRO A 82 -9.74 12.61 -15.40
N ASP A 83 -11.06 12.76 -15.57
CA ASP A 83 -11.66 14.00 -16.07
C ASP A 83 -11.53 15.19 -15.11
N VAL A 84 -11.55 14.94 -13.80
CA VAL A 84 -11.46 15.96 -12.75
C VAL A 84 -10.09 15.91 -12.07
N ILE A 85 -9.62 14.70 -11.78
CA ILE A 85 -8.33 14.45 -11.15
C ILE A 85 -7.46 13.71 -12.16
N PRO A 86 -6.27 14.25 -12.52
CA PRO A 86 -5.34 13.57 -13.40
C PRO A 86 -4.99 12.17 -12.88
N ALA A 87 -4.91 11.20 -13.79
CA ALA A 87 -4.54 9.84 -13.43
C ALA A 87 -3.10 9.73 -12.89
N GLY A 88 -2.16 10.55 -13.38
CA GLY A 88 -0.78 10.56 -12.86
C GLY A 88 -0.65 11.33 -11.55
N TYR A 89 -0.05 10.71 -10.53
CA TYR A 89 0.16 11.34 -9.22
C TYR A 89 1.42 10.82 -8.50
N ALA A 90 2.35 11.72 -8.17
CA ALA A 90 3.55 11.46 -7.35
C ALA A 90 4.32 10.17 -7.72
N ASP A 91 4.69 10.05 -9.01
CA ASP A 91 5.39 8.89 -9.62
C ASP A 91 4.58 7.58 -9.70
N GLY A 92 3.30 7.62 -9.36
CA GLY A 92 2.36 6.53 -9.58
C GLY A 92 1.08 7.02 -10.25
N ASN A 93 0.01 6.24 -10.11
CA ASN A 93 -1.27 6.54 -10.72
C ASN A 93 -2.42 6.43 -9.73
N LEU A 94 -3.38 7.34 -9.83
CA LEU A 94 -4.74 7.14 -9.36
C LEU A 94 -5.49 6.31 -10.40
N VAL A 95 -5.91 5.10 -10.03
CA VAL A 95 -6.66 4.19 -10.91
C VAL A 95 -8.11 4.65 -11.01
N HIS A 96 -8.71 4.95 -9.85
CA HIS A 96 -10.04 5.55 -9.78
C HIS A 96 -10.23 6.28 -8.46
N VAL A 97 -11.12 7.27 -8.49
CA VAL A 97 -11.63 7.94 -7.29
C VAL A 97 -13.15 8.04 -7.47
N LYS A 98 -13.85 7.09 -6.88
CA LYS A 98 -15.29 6.90 -6.99
C LYS A 98 -15.97 7.60 -5.83
N VAL A 99 -16.97 8.41 -6.13
CA VAL A 99 -17.80 9.08 -5.13
C VAL A 99 -19.23 8.59 -5.28
N ARG A 100 -19.84 8.21 -4.17
CA ARG A 100 -21.23 7.79 -4.08
C ARG A 100 -21.94 8.56 -2.99
N LYS A 101 -23.07 9.18 -3.33
CA LYS A 101 -23.94 9.83 -2.34
C LYS A 101 -24.80 8.77 -1.67
N GLU A 102 -24.54 8.47 -0.40
CA GLU A 102 -25.31 7.46 0.34
C GLU A 102 -26.53 8.06 1.04
N PHE A 103 -26.41 9.30 1.52
CA PHE A 103 -27.47 9.97 2.26
C PHE A 103 -27.53 11.45 1.90
N TYR A 104 -28.75 11.98 1.82
CA TYR A 104 -29.01 13.40 1.60
C TYR A 104 -30.27 13.81 2.35
N ASN A 105 -30.15 14.84 3.19
CA ASN A 105 -31.24 15.55 3.84
C ASN A 105 -30.87 17.03 3.95
N ASP A 106 -31.83 17.89 4.29
CA ASP A 106 -31.66 19.36 4.42
C ASP A 106 -30.56 19.78 5.40
N SER A 107 -30.09 18.88 6.27
CA SER A 107 -29.10 19.13 7.32
C SER A 107 -27.93 18.15 7.34
N LYS A 108 -27.87 17.19 6.39
CA LYS A 108 -26.79 16.20 6.36
C LYS A 108 -26.64 15.55 5.00
N THR A 109 -25.42 15.57 4.47
CA THR A 109 -25.03 14.78 3.29
C THR A 109 -23.93 13.79 3.64
N THR A 110 -24.11 12.51 3.34
CA THR A 110 -23.07 11.49 3.52
C THR A 110 -22.57 11.01 2.16
N LEU A 111 -21.27 11.14 1.92
CA LEU A 111 -20.58 10.62 0.76
C LEU A 111 -19.72 9.42 1.13
N CYS A 112 -19.81 8.34 0.34
CA CYS A 112 -18.83 7.28 0.34
C CYS A 112 -17.83 7.52 -0.80
N ILE A 113 -16.56 7.65 -0.45
CA ILE A 113 -15.48 7.89 -1.39
C ILE A 113 -14.56 6.68 -1.37
N GLU A 114 -14.29 6.11 -2.54
CA GLU A 114 -13.40 4.98 -2.75
C GLU A 114 -12.28 5.39 -3.71
N SER A 115 -11.05 5.34 -3.25
CA SER A 115 -9.88 5.72 -4.03
C SER A 115 -8.91 4.55 -4.14
N LYS A 116 -8.44 4.29 -5.35
CA LYS A 116 -7.44 3.26 -5.63
C LYS A 116 -6.19 3.89 -6.22
N GLY A 117 -5.09 3.79 -5.48
CA GLY A 117 -3.76 4.23 -5.87
C GLY A 117 -2.91 3.06 -6.34
N GLN A 118 -2.02 3.35 -7.28
CA GLN A 118 -1.04 2.44 -7.84
C GLN A 118 0.35 3.06 -7.74
N TYR A 119 1.30 2.29 -7.24
CA TYR A 119 2.73 2.60 -7.36
C TYR A 119 3.45 1.36 -7.89
N ARG A 120 4.03 1.45 -9.09
CA ARG A 120 4.55 0.29 -9.83
C ARG A 120 3.48 -0.80 -9.98
N ASP A 121 3.78 -2.04 -9.60
CA ASP A 121 2.86 -3.18 -9.65
C ASP A 121 2.02 -3.35 -8.37
N VAL A 122 2.12 -2.41 -7.43
CA VAL A 122 1.41 -2.47 -6.16
C VAL A 122 0.20 -1.54 -6.16
N TYR A 123 -0.94 -2.07 -5.74
CA TYR A 123 -2.21 -1.35 -5.65
C TYR A 123 -2.68 -1.28 -4.20
N ARG A 124 -3.27 -0.15 -3.82
CA ARG A 124 -3.98 0.01 -2.55
C ARG A 124 -5.27 0.77 -2.79
N GLU A 125 -6.30 0.31 -2.08
CA GLU A 125 -7.64 0.87 -2.15
C GLU A 125 -8.07 1.29 -0.75
N ILE A 126 -8.67 2.47 -0.65
CA ILE A 126 -9.16 3.05 0.59
C ILE A 126 -10.59 3.49 0.35
N ARG A 127 -11.47 3.18 1.30
CA ARG A 127 -12.86 3.63 1.28
C ARG A 127 -13.16 4.41 2.56
N VAL A 128 -13.69 5.61 2.41
CA VAL A 128 -14.02 6.52 3.53
C VAL A 128 -15.45 6.98 3.39
N LYS A 129 -16.15 7.10 4.52
CA LYS A 129 -17.44 7.79 4.61
C LYS A 129 -17.22 9.18 5.18
N VAL A 130 -17.72 10.19 4.49
CA VAL A 130 -17.54 11.60 4.83
C VAL A 130 -18.91 12.22 4.99
N ASP A 131 -19.15 12.76 6.17
CA ASP A 131 -20.33 13.58 6.47
C ASP A 131 -19.99 15.05 6.16
N LEU A 132 -20.70 15.59 5.18
CA LEU A 132 -20.74 17.00 4.85
C LEU A 132 -22.00 17.55 5.53
N GLY A 133 -21.82 18.22 6.66
CA GLY A 133 -22.91 18.80 7.47
C GLY A 133 -23.74 19.79 6.68
#